data_AF-A0A3D1AZI7-F1
#
_entry.id   AF-A0A3D1AZI7-F1
#
_cell.length_a   1.000
_cell.length_b   1.000
_cell.length_c   1.000
_cell.angle_alpha   90.00
_cell.angle_beta   90.00
_cell.angle_gamma   90.00
#
_symmetry.space_group_name_H-M   'P 1'
#
loop_
_entity.id
_entity.type
_entity.pdbx_description
1 polymer ?
#
loop_
_entity_poly.entity_id
_entity_poly.type
_entity_poly.pdbx_seq_one_letter_code
_entity_poly.pdbx_strand_id
1 'polypeptide(L)' 'MDHFAWEAVPREQLNPSFCRRVFHGSHITVARLELVEGAVVPLHQHENEQISMVETGSLRFEFPDE' A
#
# COMPACT_ATOMS: atom_id res chain seq x y z
N MET A 1 9.96 -16.64 -16.03
CA MET A 1 8.95 -15.80 -15.37
C MET A 1 9.34 -15.81 -13.91
N ASP A 2 9.77 -14.67 -13.39
CA ASP A 2 10.33 -14.62 -12.05
C ASP A 2 9.19 -14.50 -11.04
N HIS A 3 9.17 -15.39 -10.06
CA HIS A 3 8.20 -15.38 -8.96
C HIS A 3 8.93 -14.94 -7.70
N PHE A 4 8.33 -13.98 -7.00
CA PHE A 4 8.87 -13.47 -5.74
C PHE A 4 7.94 -13.86 -4.60
N ALA A 5 8.53 -14.40 -3.52
CA ALA A 5 7.82 -14.60 -2.27
C ALA A 5 7.74 -13.26 -1.52
N TRP A 6 6.56 -12.91 -1.01
CA TRP A 6 6.38 -11.68 -0.24
C TRP A 6 7.30 -11.63 0.98
N GLU A 7 7.55 -12.78 1.60
CA GLU A 7 8.40 -12.96 2.78
C GLU A 7 9.83 -12.50 2.52
N ALA A 8 10.30 -12.62 1.27
CA ALA A 8 11.65 -12.22 0.84
C ALA A 8 11.77 -10.71 0.57
N VAL A 9 10.66 -9.98 0.42
CA VAL A 9 10.67 -8.52 0.21
C VAL A 9 10.86 -7.82 1.54
N PRO A 10 11.81 -6.89 1.70
CA PRO A 10 11.99 -6.17 2.96
C PRO A 10 10.68 -5.54 3.45
N ARG A 11 10.37 -5.74 4.74
CA ARG A 11 9.27 -5.06 5.41
C ARG A 11 9.76 -3.71 5.91
N GLU A 12 9.42 -2.66 5.17
CA GLU A 12 9.82 -1.28 5.46
C GLU A 12 8.86 -0.66 6.49
N GLN A 13 9.37 -0.26 7.65
CA GLN A 13 8.61 0.56 8.60
C GLN A 13 8.69 2.02 8.14
N LEU A 14 7.56 2.61 7.73
CA LEU A 14 7.52 3.99 7.26
C LEU A 14 7.28 4.98 8.40
N ASN A 15 6.37 4.61 9.31
CA ASN A 15 6.07 5.35 10.53
C ASN A 15 5.51 4.37 11.59
N PRO A 16 5.25 4.77 12.84
CA PRO A 16 4.78 3.85 13.89
C PRO A 16 3.49 3.08 13.59
N SER A 17 2.62 3.57 12.70
CA SER A 17 1.32 2.98 12.38
C SER A 17 1.24 2.29 11.01
N PHE A 18 2.31 2.40 10.20
CA PHE A 18 2.31 1.97 8.81
C PHE A 18 3.65 1.38 8.40
N CYS A 19 3.60 0.18 7.81
CA CYS A 19 4.69 -0.44 7.10
C CYS A 19 4.22 -1.07 5.80
N ARG A 20 5.17 -1.39 4.92
CA ARG A 20 4.89 -1.97 3.62
C ARG A 20 5.94 -2.97 3.19
N ARG A 21 5.56 -3.82 2.23
CA ARG A 21 6.48 -4.52 1.32
C ARG A 21 6.16 -4.03 -0.09
N VAL A 22 7.18 -3.62 -0.85
CA VAL A 22 6.97 -2.94 -2.12
C VAL A 22 7.88 -3.48 -3.22
N PHE A 23 7.31 -3.61 -4.41
CA PHE A 23 8.04 -3.84 -5.66
C PHE A 23 7.85 -2.63 -6.57
N HIS A 24 8.95 -2.17 -7.15
CA HIS A 24 8.95 -1.12 -8.16
C HIS A 24 9.32 -1.73 -9.52
N GLY A 25 8.36 -1.77 -10.43
CA GLY A 25 8.60 -2.02 -11.84
C GLY A 25 8.82 -0.70 -12.60
N SER A 26 9.08 -0.78 -13.90
CA SER A 26 9.28 0.40 -14.75
C SER A 26 8.02 1.28 -14.87
N HIS A 27 6.83 0.69 -14.79
CA HIS A 27 5.55 1.39 -15.00
C HIS A 27 4.51 1.12 -13.90
N ILE A 28 4.83 0.28 -12.92
CA ILE A 28 3.89 -0.09 -11.86
C ILE A 28 4.64 -0.21 -10.55
N THR A 29 3.99 0.23 -9.47
CA THR A 29 4.39 -0.10 -8.11
C THR A 29 3.33 -1.02 -7.52
N VAL A 30 3.77 -2.16 -6.98
CA VAL A 30 2.89 -3.09 -6.27
C VAL A 30 3.33 -3.08 -4.81
N ALA A 31 2.41 -2.74 -3.92
CA ALA A 31 2.69 -2.67 -2.49
C ALA A 31 1.66 -3.48 -1.70
N ARG A 32 2.15 -4.28 -0.75
CA ARG A 32 1.34 -4.86 0.32
C ARG A 32 1.52 -4.00 1.55
N LEU A 33 0.42 -3.43 2.03
CA LEU A 33 0.41 -2.48 3.14
C LEU A 33 -0.08 -3.19 4.40
N GLU A 34 0.54 -2.86 5.54
CA GLU A 34 0.07 -3.25 6.86
C GLU A 34 -0.17 -1.98 7.66
N LEU A 35 -1.41 -1.78 8.09
CA LEU A 35 -1.88 -0.61 8.82
C LEU A 35 -2.40 -1.09 10.19
N VAL A 36 -1.96 -0.43 11.26
CA VAL A 36 -2.54 -0.69 12.59
C VAL A 36 -3.91 -0.01 12.70
N GLU A 37 -4.73 -0.44 13.65
CA GLU A 37 -6.02 0.19 13.92
C GLU A 37 -5.86 1.71 14.18
N GLY A 38 -6.70 2.51 13.54
CA GLY A 38 -6.64 3.97 13.63
C GLY A 38 -5.54 4.63 12.79
N ALA A 39 -4.75 3.88 12.02
CA ALA A 39 -3.80 4.47 11.08
C ALA A 39 -4.53 5.30 10.01
N VAL A 40 -3.98 6.48 9.72
CA VAL A 40 -4.50 7.40 8.70
C VAL A 40 -3.47 7.53 7.58
N VAL A 41 -3.91 7.35 6.35
CA VAL A 41 -3.15 7.68 5.15
C VAL A 41 -3.68 9.03 4.64
N PRO A 42 -2.87 10.10 4.60
CA PRO A 42 -3.32 11.40 4.13
C PRO A 42 -3.80 11.34 2.68
N LEU A 43 -4.80 12.17 2.34
CA LEU A 43 -5.25 12.36 0.97
C LEU A 43 -4.09 12.84 0.09
N HIS A 44 -3.92 12.19 -1.06
CA HIS A 44 -2.91 12.52 -2.05
C HIS A 44 -3.33 12.00 -3.44
N GLN A 45 -2.61 12.41 -4.49
CA GLN A 45 -2.92 12.05 -5.88
C GLN A 45 -1.65 11.67 -6.66
N HIS A 46 -1.83 10.84 -7.68
CA HIS A 46 -0.80 10.44 -8.64
C HIS A 46 -1.38 10.55 -10.06
N GLU A 47 -0.52 10.67 -11.07
CA GLU A 47 -0.95 10.59 -12.48
C GLU A 47 -1.37 9.16 -12.87
N ASN A 48 -0.79 8.14 -12.21
CA ASN A 48 -1.10 6.74 -12.46
C ASN A 48 -2.35 6.31 -11.68
N GLU A 49 -3.16 5.45 -12.31
CA GLU A 49 -4.31 4.83 -11.64
C GLU A 49 -3.85 3.95 -10.46
N GLN A 50 -4.61 4.01 -9.36
CA GLN A 50 -4.40 3.20 -8.18
C GLN A 50 -5.53 2.19 -8.01
N ILE A 51 -5.16 0.91 -7.91
CA ILE A 51 -6.08 -0.18 -7.55
C ILE A 51 -5.74 -0.65 -6.14
N SER A 52 -6.76 -0.80 -5.28
CA SER A 52 -6.59 -1.23 -3.89
C SER A 52 -7.51 -2.41 -3.58
N MET A 53 -7.00 -3.36 -2.79
CA MET A 53 -7.74 -4.52 -2.32
C MET A 53 -7.47 -4.73 -0.83
N VAL A 54 -8.54 -4.89 -0.05
CA VAL A 54 -8.43 -5.23 1.37
C VAL A 54 -8.31 -6.74 1.49
N GLU A 55 -7.11 -7.23 1.81
CA GLU A 55 -6.88 -8.67 2.00
C GLU A 55 -7.46 -9.17 3.33
N THR A 56 -7.31 -8.38 4.40
CA THR A 56 -7.78 -8.69 5.75
C THR A 56 -8.16 -7.41 6.50
N GLY A 57 -9.16 -7.47 7.37
CA GLY A 57 -9.62 -6.33 8.17
C GLY A 57 -10.60 -5.42 7.43
N SER A 58 -10.59 -4.12 7.74
CA SER A 58 -11.49 -3.13 7.13
C SER A 58 -10.80 -1.78 6.99
N LEU A 59 -11.08 -1.06 5.90
CA LEU A 59 -10.63 0.30 5.66
C LEU A 59 -11.84 1.19 5.32
N ARG A 60 -11.77 2.45 5.75
CA ARG A 60 -12.63 3.52 5.23
C ARG A 60 -11.80 4.31 4.21
N PHE A 61 -12.30 4.39 2.99
CA PHE A 61 -11.70 5.22 1.95
C PHE A 61 -12.40 6.58 1.94
N GLU A 62 -11.58 7.64 1.95
CA GLU A 62 -12.03 9.02 1.78
C GLU A 62 -11.52 9.51 0.42
N PHE A 63 -12.42 10.06 -0.37
CA PHE A 63 -12.13 10.64 -1.68
C PHE A 63 -12.41 12.14 -1.62
N PRO A 64 -11.74 12.96 -2.47
CA PRO A 64 -12.04 14.38 -2.54
C PRO A 64 -13.53 14.61 -2.86
N ASP A 65 -14.09 15.70 -2.34
CA ASP A 65 -15.38 16.20 -2.82
C ASP A 65 -15.26 16.57 -4.32
N GLU A 66 -16.35 16.41 -5.07
CA GLU A 66 -16.42 16.81 -6.49
C GLU A 66 -16.30 18.33 -6.70
#